data_AF-A0A7C4MRQ0-F1
#
_entry.id   AF-A0A7C4MRQ0-F1
#
_cell.length_a   1.000
_cell.length_b   1.000
_cell.length_c   1.000
_cell.angle_alpha   90.00
_cell.angle_beta   90.00
_cell.angle_gamma   90.00
#
_symmetry.space_group_name_H-M   'P 1'
#
loop_
_entity.id
_entity.type
_entity.pdbx_description
1 polymer ?
#
loop_
_entity_poly.entity_id
_entity_poly.type
_entity_poly.pdbx_seq_one_letter_code
_entity_poly.pdbx_strand_id
1 'polypeptide(L)' 'ESIRLNSLGLVLPSYECCLKCSHTFNLLDARGAISVSERTAYIGRVRNLARLCARAFYRQREEMNFPLLNVGP' A
#
# COMPACT_ATOMS: atom_id res chain seq x y z
N GLU A 1 3.07 2.11 11.04
CA GLU A 1 4.00 1.14 10.41
C GLU A 1 4.24 1.30 8.92
N SER A 2 3.25 1.16 8.01
CA SER A 2 3.50 1.20 6.54
C SER A 2 4.39 2.38 6.10
N ILE A 3 4.04 3.61 6.49
CA ILE A 3 4.81 4.83 6.16
C ILE A 3 6.25 4.77 6.68
N ARG A 4 6.44 4.31 7.93
CA ARG A 4 7.76 4.19 8.56
C ARG A 4 8.64 3.15 7.88
N LEU A 5 8.06 2.01 7.49
CA LEU A 5 8.79 0.96 6.76
C LEU A 5 9.18 1.45 5.36
N ASN A 6 8.29 2.20 4.70
CA ASN A 6 8.59 2.81 3.41
C ASN A 6 9.76 3.80 3.47
N SER A 7 9.80 4.66 4.51
CA SER A 7 10.92 5.60 4.68
C SER A 7 12.27 4.93 4.95
N LEU A 8 12.27 3.65 5.34
CA LEU A 8 13.47 2.84 5.49
C LEU A 8 13.83 2.06 4.21
N GLY A 9 13.14 2.30 3.09
CA GLY A 9 13.34 1.56 1.84
C GLY A 9 12.76 0.13 1.86
N LEU A 10 12.03 -0.26 2.91
CA LEU A 10 11.44 -1.59 3.05
C LEU A 10 10.09 -1.65 2.33
N VAL A 11 10.14 -1.70 1.00
CA VAL A 11 8.96 -1.62 0.12
C VAL A 11 7.97 -2.75 0.35
N LEU A 12 8.42 -4.01 0.35
CA LEU A 12 7.53 -5.17 0.53
C LEU A 12 6.88 -5.18 1.93
N PRO A 13 7.61 -5.01 3.05
CA PRO A 13 6.99 -4.86 4.37
C PRO A 13 6.01 -3.68 4.47
N SER A 14 6.33 -2.55 3.84
CA SER A 14 5.41 -1.40 3.76
C SER A 14 4.10 -1.77 3.08
N TYR A 15 4.17 -2.52 1.97
CA TYR A 15 3.00 -2.98 1.22
C TYR A 15 2.17 -4.00 2.01
N GLU A 16 2.80 -4.93 2.72
CA GLU A 16 2.11 -5.85 3.64
C GLU A 16 1.28 -5.12 4.69
N CYS A 17 1.83 -4.05 5.29
CA CYS A 17 1.05 -3.20 6.20
C CYS A 17 -0.13 -2.51 5.48
N CYS A 18 0.04 -2.07 4.23
CA CYS A 18 -1.04 -1.47 3.44
C CYS A 18 -2.17 -2.47 3.19
N LEU A 19 -1.85 -3.72 2.85
CA LEU A 19 -2.84 -4.80 2.68
C LEU A 19 -3.60 -5.08 3.97
N LYS A 20 -2.89 -5.15 5.11
CA LYS A 20 -3.52 -5.31 6.43
C LYS A 20 -4.48 -4.16 6.75
N CYS A 21 -4.12 -2.92 6.44
CA CYS A 21 -5.02 -1.77 6.59
C CYS A 21 -6.27 -1.89 5.72
N SER A 22 -6.11 -2.27 4.44
CA SER A 22 -7.23 -2.48 3.50
C SER A 22 -8.19 -3.55 4.01
N HIS A 23 -7.66 -4.70 4.43
CA HIS A 23 -8.46 -5.79 4.95
C HIS A 23 -9.19 -5.42 6.25
N THR A 24 -8.49 -4.77 7.19
CA THR A 24 -9.10 -4.31 8.44
C THR A 24 -10.22 -3.30 8.18
N PHE A 25 -10.02 -2.38 7.25
CA PHE A 25 -11.07 -1.45 6.81
C PHE A 25 -12.30 -2.21 6.30
N ASN A 26 -12.13 -3.21 5.42
CA ASN A 26 -13.25 -3.99 4.90
C ASN A 26 -14.02 -4.72 6.01
N LEU A 27 -13.32 -5.24 7.02
CA LEU A 27 -13.97 -5.88 8.17
C LEU A 27 -14.79 -4.87 9.00
N LEU A 28 -14.25 -3.69 9.27
CA LEU A 28 -14.94 -2.63 10.02
C LEU A 28 -16.17 -2.13 9.26
N ASP A 29 -16.03 -1.94 7.94
CA ASP A 29 -17.09 -1.51 7.03
C ASP A 29 -18.23 -2.53 6.95
N ALA A 30 -17.90 -3.82 6.77
CA ALA A 30 -18.90 -4.89 6.75
C ALA A 30 -19.63 -5.07 8.09
N ARG A 31 -18.97 -4.71 9.20
CA ARG A 31 -19.58 -4.74 10.54
C ARG A 31 -20.43 -3.51 10.86
N GLY A 32 -20.49 -2.53 9.95
CA GLY A 32 -21.19 -1.26 10.21
C GLY A 32 -20.54 -0.43 11.32
N ALA A 33 -19.26 -0.68 11.64
CA ALA A 33 -18.53 -0.01 12.71
C ALA A 33 -17.97 1.36 12.30
N ILE A 34 -18.18 1.78 11.05
CA ILE A 34 -17.78 3.09 10.53
C ILE A 34 -18.96 3.76 9.82
N SER A 35 -19.06 5.07 9.98
CA SER A 35 -20.05 5.90 9.30
C SER A 35 -19.71 6.14 7.82
N VAL A 36 -20.67 6.68 7.07
CA VAL A 36 -20.51 7.01 5.64
C VAL A 36 -19.38 8.02 5.40
N SER A 37 -19.23 9.01 6.28
CA SER A 37 -18.15 10.01 6.19
C SER A 37 -16.78 9.38 6.49
N GLU A 38 -16.71 8.55 7.53
CA GLU A 38 -15.49 7.81 7.89
C GLU A 38 -15.06 6.86 6.79
N ARG A 39 -16.00 6.16 6.14
CA ARG A 39 -15.71 5.26 5.02
C ARG A 39 -14.92 5.98 3.92
N THR A 40 -15.37 7.15 3.50
CA THR A 40 -14.68 7.95 2.46
C THR A 40 -13.27 8.33 2.90
N ALA A 41 -13.10 8.72 4.16
CA ALA A 41 -11.79 9.06 4.72
C ALA A 41 -10.84 7.86 4.77
N TYR A 42 -11.31 6.69 5.22
CA TYR A 42 -10.51 5.45 5.25
C TYR A 42 -10.09 5.00 3.85
N ILE A 43 -11.00 5.03 2.88
CA ILE A 43 -10.67 4.74 1.47
C ILE A 43 -9.55 5.67 0.98
N GLY A 44 -9.64 6.96 1.28
CA GLY A 44 -8.59 7.93 0.94
C GLY A 44 -7.23 7.57 1.55
N ARG A 45 -7.21 7.21 2.84
CA ARG A 45 -6.00 6.80 3.56
C ARG A 45 -5.37 5.55 2.97
N VAL A 46 -6.14 4.49 2.76
CA VAL A 46 -5.65 3.22 2.17
C VAL A 46 -5.14 3.46 0.75
N ARG A 47 -5.86 4.25 -0.05
CA ARG A 47 -5.43 4.60 -1.41
C ARG A 47 -4.11 5.38 -1.43
N ASN A 48 -3.89 6.28 -0.48
CA ASN A 48 -2.64 7.01 -0.36
C ASN A 48 -1.46 6.09 0.04
N LEU A 49 -1.68 5.13 0.95
CA LEU A 49 -0.66 4.11 1.27
C LEU A 49 -0.31 3.26 0.05
N ALA A 50 -1.30 2.82 -0.72
CA ALA A 50 -1.08 2.03 -1.93
C ALA A 50 -0.25 2.79 -2.96
N ARG A 51 -0.56 4.08 -3.21
CA ARG A 51 0.21 4.94 -4.11
C ARG A 51 1.65 5.12 -3.65
N LEU A 52 1.86 5.30 -2.35
CA LEU A 52 3.18 5.44 -1.75
C LEU A 52 4.01 4.15 -1.92
N CYS A 53 3.41 2.98 -1.67
CA CYS A 53 4.07 1.70 -1.91
C CYS A 53 4.39 1.48 -3.40
N ALA A 54 3.46 1.80 -4.30
CA ALA A 54 3.65 1.65 -5.75
C ALA A 54 4.78 2.54 -6.27
N ARG A 55 4.85 3.81 -5.85
CA ARG A 55 5.94 4.72 -6.23
C ARG A 55 7.29 4.23 -5.70
N ALA A 56 7.34 3.76 -4.45
CA ALA A 56 8.57 3.22 -3.88
C ALA A 56 9.05 1.96 -4.60
N PHE A 57 8.12 1.07 -4.96
CA PHE A 57 8.42 -0.12 -5.75
C PHE A 57 8.94 0.24 -7.15
N TYR A 58 8.30 1.18 -7.82
CA TYR A 58 8.76 1.65 -9.13
C TYR A 58 10.20 2.18 -9.07
N ARG A 59 10.50 3.07 -8.12
CA ARG A 59 11.86 3.60 -7.92
C ARG A 59 12.88 2.51 -7.66
N GLN A 60 12.55 1.56 -6.79
CA GLN A 60 13.41 0.40 -6.54
C GLN A 60 13.68 -0.39 -7.83
N ARG A 61 12.70 -0.53 -8.73
CA ARG A 61 12.90 -1.23 -10.01
C ARG A 61 13.73 -0.41 -10.98
N GLU A 62 13.51 0.91 -11.03
CA GLU A 62 14.30 1.85 -11.83
C GLU A 62 15.78 1.82 -11.42
N GLU A 63 16.08 1.85 -10.12
CA GLU A 63 17.44 1.72 -9.57
C GLU A 63 18.12 0.39 -9.95
N MET A 64 17.34 -0.67 -10.13
CA MET A 64 17.81 -1.98 -10.57
C MET A 64 17.87 -2.14 -12.10
N ASN A 65 17.64 -1.06 -12.87
CA ASN A 65 17.49 -1.11 -14.33
C ASN A 65 16.40 -2.09 -14.81
N PHE A 66 15.27 -2.13 -14.09
CA PHE A 66 14.07 -2.91 -14.40
C PHE A 66 14.32 -4.40 -14.70
N PRO A 67 14.85 -5.18 -13.72
CA PRO A 67 15.29 -6.56 -13.95
C PRO A 67 14.16 -7.53 -14.34
N LEU A 68 12.89 -7.17 -14.10
CA LEU A 68 11.73 -7.99 -14.45
C LEU A 68 11.07 -7.62 -15.79
N LEU A 69 11.54 -6.58 -16.49
CA LEU A 69 10.98 -6.23 -17.81
C LEU A 69 11.57 -7.06 -18.95
N ASN A 70 12.78 -7.62 -18.76
CA ASN A 70 13.49 -8.39 -19.78
C ASN A 70 13.42 -9.90 -19.56
N VAL A 71 12.43 -10.39 -18.83
CA VAL A 71 12.21 -11.84 -18.64
C VAL A 71 11.55 -12.39 -19.91
N GLY A 72 12.36 -12.55 -20.96
CA GLY A 72 12.01 -13.43 -22.09
C GLY A 72 12.11 -14.91 -21.67
N PRO A 73 11.44 -15.82 -22.39
CA PRO A 73 11.66 -17.26 -22.24
C PRO A 73 13.09 -17.68 -22.58
#